data_AF-A0A8S7B9V1-F1
#
_entry.id   AF-A0A8S7B9V1-F1
#
_cell.length_a   1.000
_cell.length_b   1.000
_cell.length_c   1.000
_cell.angle_alpha   90.00
_cell.angle_beta   90.00
_cell.angle_gamma   90.00
#
_symmetry.space_group_name_H-M   'P 1'
#
loop_
_entity.id
_entity.type
_entity.pdbx_description
1 polymer ?
#
loop_
_entity_poly.entity_id
_entity_poly.type
_entity_poly.pdbx_seq_one_letter_code
_entity_poly.pdbx_strand_id
1 'polypeptide(L)'
;MSETSTSSPGTPAGWISCSDAVPAEYCDVILLDDLGNVFPGSWDKVFCPTRGGNKMAFVDKDGVEVESSTHWMPLPEPPQEVNQ
;
A
#
# COMPACT_ATOMS: atom_id res chain seq x y z
N MET A 1 -0.10 2.47 25.19
CA MET A 1 -1.47 2.22 24.69
C MET A 1 -1.33 1.05 23.73
N SER A 2 -1.94 -0.08 24.08
CA SER A 2 -1.70 -1.36 23.41
C SER A 2 -2.77 -1.56 22.36
N GLU A 3 -2.40 -1.51 21.09
CA GLU A 3 -3.29 -1.88 19.99
C GLU A 3 -3.13 -3.39 19.72
N THR A 4 -4.19 -4.11 20.01
CA THR A 4 -4.36 -5.53 19.79
C THR A 4 -4.43 -5.82 18.29
N SER A 5 -3.31 -6.15 17.67
CA SER A 5 -3.30 -6.83 16.37
C SER A 5 -3.59 -8.31 16.59
N THR A 6 -4.87 -8.64 16.80
CA THR A 6 -5.38 -10.00 16.72
C THR A 6 -5.33 -10.43 15.26
N SER A 7 -4.20 -11.00 14.83
CA SER A 7 -4.10 -11.65 13.53
C SER A 7 -4.96 -12.92 13.57
N SER A 8 -6.14 -12.83 12.95
CA SER A 8 -7.00 -13.98 12.64
C SER A 8 -6.70 -14.44 11.21
N PRO A 9 -6.70 -15.75 10.88
CA PRO A 9 -6.09 -16.28 9.64
C PRO A 9 -6.85 -16.01 8.34
N GLY A 10 -7.70 -14.98 8.26
CA GLY A 10 -8.52 -14.70 7.09
C GLY A 10 -9.19 -13.32 7.10
N THR A 11 -8.70 -12.39 7.92
CA THR A 11 -9.16 -11.00 7.85
C THR A 11 -8.24 -10.28 6.87
N PRO A 12 -8.76 -9.66 5.79
CA PRO A 12 -7.92 -8.76 5.00
C PRO A 12 -7.32 -7.77 5.99
N ALA A 13 -5.98 -7.75 6.09
CA ALA A 13 -5.31 -6.79 6.95
C ALA A 13 -5.89 -5.42 6.59
N GLY A 14 -6.52 -4.76 7.56
CA GLY A 14 -7.19 -3.47 7.31
C GLY A 14 -6.20 -2.41 6.85
N TRP A 15 -6.66 -1.18 6.71
CA TRP A 15 -5.78 -0.06 6.38
C TRP A 15 -4.59 0.03 7.36
N ILE A 16 -3.38 -0.04 6.81
CA ILE A 16 -2.10 0.10 7.51
C ILE A 16 -1.60 1.51 7.27
N SER A 17 -1.24 2.25 8.31
CA SER A 17 -0.65 3.58 8.12
C SER A 17 0.70 3.47 7.42
N CYS A 18 0.98 4.36 6.46
CA CYS A 18 2.26 4.45 5.78
C CYS A 18 3.45 4.68 6.75
N SER A 19 3.18 5.17 7.97
CA SER A 19 4.21 5.40 9.00
C SER A 19 4.47 4.18 9.89
N ASP A 20 3.50 3.28 10.04
CA ASP A 20 3.61 2.11 10.94
C ASP A 20 4.36 0.96 10.27
N ALA A 21 4.02 0.67 9.02
CA ALA A 21 4.66 -0.36 8.23
C ALA A 21 4.60 0.00 6.75
N VAL A 22 5.58 -0.49 6.00
CA VAL A 22 5.63 -0.36 4.54
C VAL A 22 5.45 -1.74 3.89
N PRO A 23 4.94 -1.80 2.65
CA PRO A 23 4.80 -3.06 1.93
C PRO A 23 6.14 -3.72 1.60
N ALA A 24 6.07 -4.96 1.13
CA ALA A 24 7.22 -5.61 0.51
C ALA A 24 7.66 -4.85 -0.75
N GLU A 25 8.94 -4.94 -1.09
CA GLU A 25 9.46 -4.28 -2.29
C GLU A 25 8.76 -4.77 -3.55
N TYR A 26 8.38 -3.84 -4.44
CA TYR A 26 7.70 -4.14 -5.71
C TYR A 26 6.33 -4.82 -5.50
N CYS A 27 5.58 -4.41 -4.48
CA CYS A 27 4.28 -4.97 -4.15
C CYS A 27 3.14 -4.02 -4.53
N ASP A 28 2.10 -4.57 -5.15
CA ASP A 28 0.87 -3.85 -5.46
C ASP A 28 -0.02 -3.72 -4.22
N VAL A 29 -0.53 -2.51 -4.02
CA VAL A 29 -1.30 -2.12 -2.84
C VAL A 29 -2.47 -1.23 -3.23
N ILE A 30 -3.41 -1.10 -2.32
CA ILE A 30 -4.49 -0.10 -2.40
C ILE A 30 -4.08 1.05 -1.49
N LEU A 31 -4.10 2.27 -2.00
CA LEU A 31 -3.73 3.50 -1.29
C LEU A 31 -4.96 4.30 -0.89
N LEU A 32 -4.85 4.96 0.25
CA LEU A 32 -5.77 5.97 0.75
C LEU A 32 -5.02 7.29 0.88
N ASP A 33 -5.48 8.35 0.23
CA ASP A 33 -4.89 9.68 0.39
C ASP A 33 -5.44 10.44 1.61
N ASP A 34 -4.90 11.63 1.87
CA ASP A 34 -5.35 12.51 2.94
C ASP A 34 -6.76 13.10 2.72
N LEU A 35 -7.25 13.06 1.47
CA LEU A 35 -8.59 13.50 1.08
C LEU A 35 -9.65 12.40 1.22
N GLY A 36 -9.24 11.17 1.52
CA GLY A 36 -10.11 10.00 1.64
C GLY A 36 -10.39 9.28 0.31
N ASN A 37 -9.64 9.56 -0.76
CA ASN A 37 -9.71 8.84 -2.02
C ASN A 37 -8.96 7.52 -1.93
N VAL A 38 -9.58 6.48 -2.49
CA VAL A 38 -9.02 5.12 -2.55
C VAL A 38 -8.69 4.76 -3.99
N PHE A 39 -7.46 4.34 -4.25
CA PHE A 39 -7.00 3.98 -5.59
C PHE A 39 -5.90 2.90 -5.55
N PRO A 40 -5.71 2.13 -6.64
CA PRO A 40 -4.61 1.19 -6.74
C PRO A 40 -3.27 1.90 -6.92
N GLY A 41 -2.24 1.38 -6.28
CA GLY A 41 -0.86 1.82 -6.42
C GLY A 41 0.11 0.69 -6.13
N SER A 42 1.39 1.02 -6.03
CA SER A 42 2.44 0.05 -5.75
C SER A 42 3.52 0.66 -4.86
N TRP A 43 4.23 -0.18 -4.11
CA TRP A 43 5.42 0.23 -3.37
C TRP A 43 6.64 -0.03 -4.24
N ASP A 44 7.06 1.01 -4.97
CA ASP A 44 8.09 0.92 -6.00
C ASP A 44 9.17 1.99 -5.83
N LYS A 45 10.23 1.83 -6.59
CA LYS A 45 11.43 2.61 -6.55
C LYS A 45 11.33 3.80 -7.52
N VAL A 46 11.13 4.99 -6.96
CA VAL A 46 11.10 6.24 -7.72
C VAL A 46 12.46 6.92 -7.76
N PHE A 47 12.78 7.52 -8.90
CA PHE A 47 14.01 8.30 -9.07
C PHE A 47 13.87 9.65 -8.36
N CYS A 48 14.80 9.93 -7.44
CA CYS A 48 14.84 11.17 -6.68
C CYS A 48 15.99 12.05 -7.18
N PRO A 49 15.73 13.05 -8.04
CA PRO A 49 16.78 13.91 -8.58
C PRO A 49 17.52 14.68 -7.48
N THR A 50 16.83 15.04 -6.40
CA THR A 50 17.38 15.79 -5.27
C THR A 50 18.42 15.01 -4.46
N ARG A 51 18.34 13.66 -4.44
CA ARG A 51 19.30 12.79 -3.72
C ARG A 51 20.29 12.08 -4.63
N GLY A 52 20.20 12.27 -5.96
CA GLY A 52 21.07 11.58 -6.93
C GLY A 52 20.93 10.06 -6.88
N GLY A 53 19.75 9.56 -6.54
CA GLY A 53 19.52 8.15 -6.31
C GLY A 53 18.04 7.79 -6.32
N ASN A 54 17.77 6.53 -6.02
CA ASN A 54 16.43 5.99 -5.99
C ASN A 54 15.93 5.84 -4.54
N LYS A 55 14.67 6.21 -4.29
CA LYS A 55 13.99 5.96 -3.02
C LYS A 55 12.79 5.05 -3.25
N MET A 56 12.39 4.32 -2.22
CA MET A 56 11.08 3.67 -2.24
C MET A 56 10.01 4.68 -1.89
N ALA A 57 8.92 4.66 -2.64
CA ALA A 57 7.74 5.45 -2.35
C ALA A 57 6.50 4.71 -2.85
N PHE A 58 5.34 5.16 -2.37
CA PHE A 58 4.08 4.77 -2.97
C PHE A 58 3.95 5.46 -4.32
N VAL A 59 3.63 4.68 -5.34
CA VAL A 59 3.39 5.16 -6.69
C VAL A 59 1.98 4.82 -7.13
N ASP A 60 1.42 5.65 -8.00
CA ASP A 60 0.20 5.31 -8.72
C ASP A 60 0.49 4.30 -9.83
N LYS A 61 -0.56 3.89 -10.54
CA LYS A 61 -0.45 3.00 -11.71
C LYS A 61 0.49 3.54 -12.80
N ASP A 62 0.63 4.87 -12.89
CA ASP A 62 1.45 5.55 -13.88
C ASP A 62 2.93 5.69 -13.43
N GLY A 63 3.27 5.16 -12.24
CA GLY A 63 4.62 5.19 -11.67
C GLY A 63 4.98 6.56 -11.06
N VAL A 64 3.99 7.42 -10.84
CA VAL A 64 4.16 8.74 -10.24
C VAL A 64 4.10 8.61 -8.73
N GLU A 65 5.04 9.24 -8.03
CA GLU A 65 5.05 9.26 -6.57
C GLU A 65 3.79 9.92 -5.98
N VAL A 66 3.21 9.25 -4.99
CA VAL A 66 2.03 9.67 -4.25
C VAL A 66 2.43 10.05 -2.81
N GLU A 67 2.86 11.29 -2.63
CA GLU A 67 3.27 11.81 -1.32
C GLU A 67 2.09 11.98 -0.34
N SER A 68 0.86 12.14 -0.86
CA SER A 68 -0.37 12.29 -0.08
C SER A 68 -0.92 10.98 0.51
N SER A 69 -0.24 9.84 0.32
CA SER A 69 -0.70 8.54 0.80
C SER A 69 -0.61 8.44 2.33
N THR A 70 -1.76 8.26 2.99
CA THR A 70 -1.85 8.15 4.46
C THR A 70 -1.86 6.71 4.94
N HIS A 71 -2.58 5.85 4.21
CA HIS A 71 -2.71 4.43 4.53
C HIS A 71 -2.61 3.59 3.26
N TRP A 72 -2.22 2.34 3.43
CA TRP A 72 -2.19 1.34 2.39
C TRP A 72 -2.83 0.04 2.86
N MET A 73 -3.21 -0.81 1.92
CA MET A 73 -3.73 -2.15 2.18
C MET A 73 -3.19 -3.11 1.12
N PRO A 74 -2.83 -4.35 1.47
CA PRO A 74 -2.45 -5.33 0.45
C PRO A 74 -3.63 -5.61 -0.50
N LEU A 75 -3.31 -5.95 -1.75
CA LEU A 75 -4.33 -6.37 -2.71
C LEU A 75 -5.05 -7.63 -2.18
N PRO A 76 -6.39 -7.66 -2.11
CA PRO A 76 -7.09 -8.87 -1.70
C PRO A 76 -6.86 -9.98 -2.72
N GLU A 77 -6.82 -11.23 -2.25
CA GLU A 77 -6.79 -12.37 -3.15
C GLU A 77 -8.01 -12.34 -4.08
N PRO A 78 -7.83 -12.68 -5.38
CA PRO A 78 -8.95 -12.72 -6.30
C PRO A 78 -10.01 -13.70 -5.76
N PRO A 79 -11.31 -13.37 -5.90
CA PRO A 79 -12.35 -14.29 -5.49
C PRO A 79 -12.16 -15.61 -6.22
N GLN A 80 -12.00 -16.70 -5.46
CA GLN A 80 -11.91 -18.03 -6.07
C GLN A 80 -13.25 -18.30 -6.74
N GLU A 81 -13.21 -18.54 -8.06
CA GLU A 81 -14.41 -18.92 -8.81
C GLU A 81 -14.88 -20.27 -8.25
N VAL A 82 -15.95 -20.22 -7.46
CA VAL A 82 -16.59 -21.43 -6.94
C VAL A 82 -17.30 -22.05 -8.13
N ASN A 83 -16.60 -22.94 -8.84
CA ASN A 83 -17.15 -23.67 -9.97
C ASN A 83 -18.33 -24.52 -9.46
N GLN A 84 -19.55 -24.04 -9.71
CA GLN A 84 -20.81 -24.71 -9.34
C GLN A 84 -21.19 -25.78 -10.35
#